data_AF-A0A1A7W933-F1
#
_entry.id   AF-A0A1A7W933-F1
#
_cell.length_a   1.000
_cell.length_b   1.000
_cell.length_c   1.000
_cell.angle_alpha   90.00
_cell.angle_beta   90.00
_cell.angle_gamma   90.00
#
_symmetry.space_group_name_H-M   'P 1'
#
loop_
_entity.id
_entity.type
_entity.pdbx_description
1 polymer ?
#
loop_
_entity_poly.entity_id
_entity_poly.type
_entity_poly.pdbx_seq_one_letter_code
_entity_poly.pdbx_strand_id
1 'polypeptide(L)'
;MLSNGWELPFSEIIDWNTAAVIGDERLLLQIPSTVRSIHQDKILSLRQQTQFLWEAYFNSVEKIVLTTLEIIQDRVLEHSSRSSMMWNSLPGGLFALPQYSTSLRDFPFYYAKLGIKPYPKFTAIIHVVTPLVSLSQPVMKLLVSVARSQYCAQVIILWNCDKALPAKHRWPATSVPVVVIEGENKVINSRFLPYDTIPTEAVLSLDEDTVLSTTEVDFALTVWQSFPDRIVGYPARSHFWDSNK
;
A
#
# COMPACT_ATOMS: atom_id res chain seq x y z
N MET A 1 8.61 26.84 -20.13
CA MET A 1 8.21 28.26 -19.91
C MET A 1 9.37 29.15 -20.29
N LEU A 2 9.10 30.37 -20.77
CA LEU A 2 10.07 31.24 -21.44
C LEU A 2 10.19 32.62 -20.82
N SER A 3 9.59 32.84 -19.65
CA SER A 3 9.73 34.06 -18.89
C SER A 3 10.29 33.71 -17.53
N ASN A 4 11.40 34.35 -17.17
CA ASN A 4 12.18 34.02 -15.98
C ASN A 4 11.46 34.38 -14.65
N GLY A 5 10.34 35.10 -14.70
CA GLY A 5 9.55 35.49 -13.53
C GLY A 5 8.29 34.66 -13.29
N TRP A 6 8.02 33.65 -14.11
CA TRP A 6 6.82 32.81 -13.95
C TRP A 6 7.10 31.63 -13.04
N GLU A 7 6.36 31.56 -11.94
CA GLU A 7 6.37 30.43 -11.04
C GLU A 7 5.23 29.48 -11.36
N LEU A 8 5.54 28.20 -11.53
CA LEU A 8 4.54 27.17 -11.80
C LEU A 8 3.80 26.81 -10.51
N PRO A 9 2.53 26.36 -10.60
CA PRO A 9 1.76 25.95 -9.44
C PRO A 9 2.51 24.89 -8.62
N PHE A 10 2.52 25.08 -7.30
CA PHE A 10 3.16 24.16 -6.34
C PHE A 10 4.65 23.90 -6.64
N SER A 11 5.35 24.88 -7.23
CA SER A 11 6.80 24.87 -7.51
C SER A 11 7.68 24.43 -6.35
N GLU A 12 7.25 24.69 -5.11
CA GLU A 12 7.97 24.32 -3.89
C GLU A 12 8.03 22.81 -3.64
N ILE A 13 7.00 22.06 -4.06
CA ILE A 13 6.90 20.62 -3.83
C ILE A 13 7.03 19.81 -5.13
N ILE A 14 6.57 20.36 -6.27
CA ILE A 14 6.58 19.69 -7.57
C ILE A 14 7.89 20.02 -8.30
N ASP A 15 8.64 18.99 -8.67
CA ASP A 15 9.83 19.12 -9.51
C ASP A 15 9.43 19.22 -10.99
N TRP A 16 9.18 20.45 -11.44
CA TRP A 16 8.80 20.74 -12.81
C TRP A 16 9.88 20.40 -13.85
N ASN A 17 11.14 20.16 -13.47
CA ASN A 17 12.17 19.71 -14.40
C ASN A 17 11.92 18.29 -14.92
N THR A 18 11.09 17.52 -14.20
CA THR A 18 10.70 16.16 -14.57
C THR A 18 9.43 16.10 -15.42
N ALA A 19 8.69 17.20 -15.55
CA ALA A 19 7.43 17.27 -16.28
C ALA A 19 7.43 18.29 -17.43
N ALA A 20 8.24 19.34 -17.34
CA ALA A 20 8.27 20.44 -18.29
C ALA A 20 9.70 20.71 -18.82
N VAL A 21 9.77 21.17 -20.07
CA VAL A 21 10.99 21.76 -20.62
C VAL A 21 11.02 23.24 -20.24
N ILE A 22 11.96 23.59 -19.36
CA ILE A 22 12.19 24.96 -18.90
C ILE A 22 13.39 25.49 -19.67
N GLY A 23 13.26 26.70 -20.25
CA GLY A 23 14.32 27.34 -21.02
C GLY A 23 14.44 28.81 -20.63
N ASP A 24 15.66 29.32 -20.62
CA ASP A 24 15.91 30.75 -20.37
C ASP A 24 15.33 31.56 -21.54
N GLU A 25 14.61 32.63 -21.19
CA GLU A 25 14.09 33.64 -22.13
C GLU A 25 15.19 34.14 -23.10
N ARG A 26 16.42 34.27 -22.61
CA ARG A 26 17.57 34.72 -23.40
C ARG A 26 17.93 33.76 -24.55
N LEU A 27 17.53 32.50 -24.44
CA LEU A 27 17.80 31.43 -25.41
C LEU A 27 16.60 31.15 -26.33
N LEU A 28 15.64 32.09 -26.44
CA LEU A 28 14.42 31.97 -27.22
C LEU A 28 14.63 31.41 -28.64
N LEU A 29 15.66 31.87 -29.34
CA LEU A 29 15.95 31.43 -30.71
C LEU A 29 16.50 29.99 -30.80
N GLN A 30 17.05 29.46 -29.71
CA GLN A 30 17.66 28.12 -29.65
C GLN A 30 16.65 27.04 -29.23
N ILE A 31 15.48 27.41 -28.70
CA ILE A 31 14.45 26.47 -28.25
C ILE A 31 14.09 25.44 -29.31
N PRO A 32 13.87 25.79 -30.61
CA PRO A 32 13.51 24.79 -31.60
C PRO A 32 14.58 23.72 -31.78
N SER A 33 15.86 24.09 -31.75
CA SER A 33 16.97 23.12 -31.78
C SER A 33 17.03 22.28 -30.51
N THR A 34 16.89 22.91 -29.34
CA THR A 34 16.91 22.22 -28.04
C THR A 34 15.79 21.19 -27.94
N VAL A 35 14.55 21.57 -28.26
CA VAL A 35 13.39 20.66 -28.20
C VAL A 35 13.53 19.50 -29.19
N ARG A 36 14.04 19.75 -30.41
CA ARG A 36 14.30 18.68 -31.39
C ARG A 36 15.42 17.73 -30.98
N SER A 37 16.35 18.19 -30.13
CA SER A 37 17.46 17.37 -29.61
C SER A 37 17.05 16.43 -28.47
N ILE A 38 15.85 16.59 -27.91
CA ILE A 38 15.37 15.75 -26.81
C ILE A 38 15.04 14.36 -27.35
N HIS A 39 15.69 13.35 -26.78
CA HIS A 39 15.43 11.95 -27.11
C HIS A 39 14.00 11.53 -26.77
N GLN A 40 13.46 10.59 -27.56
CA GLN A 40 12.09 10.09 -27.41
C GLN A 40 11.81 9.50 -26.02
N ASP A 41 12.79 8.84 -25.40
CA ASP A 41 12.66 8.27 -24.05
C ASP A 41 12.43 9.36 -23.00
N LYS A 42 13.14 10.49 -23.12
CA LYS A 42 12.94 11.64 -22.25
C LYS A 42 11.57 12.25 -22.48
N ILE A 43 11.13 12.40 -23.73
CA ILE A 43 9.78 12.88 -24.06
C ILE A 43 8.71 11.99 -23.42
N LEU A 44 8.87 10.67 -23.50
CA LEU A 44 7.95 9.72 -22.86
C LEU A 44 7.93 9.89 -21.34
N SER A 45 9.09 10.01 -20.70
CA SER A 45 9.17 10.22 -19.25
C SER A 45 8.49 11.53 -18.80
N LEU A 46 8.68 12.63 -19.57
CA LEU A 46 8.03 13.92 -19.30
C LEU A 46 6.51 13.81 -19.41
N ARG A 47 6.01 13.08 -20.42
CA ARG A 47 4.57 12.82 -20.61
C ARG A 47 3.99 12.00 -19.46
N GLN A 48 4.68 10.92 -19.06
CA GLN A 48 4.25 10.09 -17.92
C GLN A 48 4.19 10.90 -16.62
N GLN A 49 5.21 11.72 -16.36
CA GLN A 49 5.22 12.57 -15.17
C GLN A 49 4.12 13.62 -15.21
N THR A 50 3.88 14.25 -16.37
CA THR A 50 2.80 15.24 -16.53
C THR A 50 1.44 14.60 -16.30
N GLN A 51 1.21 13.40 -16.84
CA GLN A 51 -0.02 12.64 -16.61
C GLN A 51 -0.22 12.32 -15.13
N PHE A 52 0.84 11.86 -14.44
CA PHE A 52 0.81 11.63 -13.00
C PHE A 52 0.45 12.91 -12.23
N LEU A 53 1.11 14.03 -12.48
CA LEU A 53 0.84 15.29 -11.78
C LEU A 53 -0.60 15.77 -12.02
N TRP A 54 -1.09 15.63 -13.25
CA TRP A 54 -2.48 15.95 -13.58
C TRP A 54 -3.46 15.08 -12.80
N GLU A 55 -3.30 13.76 -12.84
CA GLU A 55 -4.16 12.82 -12.13
C GLU A 55 -4.06 12.97 -10.60
N ALA A 56 -2.88 13.28 -10.06
CA ALA A 56 -2.67 13.39 -8.62
C ALA A 56 -3.16 14.71 -8.04
N TYR A 57 -2.99 15.84 -8.73
CA TYR A 57 -3.16 17.17 -8.11
C TYR A 57 -4.07 18.14 -8.86
N PHE A 58 -4.23 18.01 -10.19
CA PHE A 58 -4.85 19.07 -11.01
C PHE A 58 -6.16 18.67 -11.71
N ASN A 59 -6.57 17.39 -11.71
CA ASN A 59 -7.72 16.94 -12.49
C ASN A 59 -9.10 17.41 -11.95
N SER A 60 -9.16 18.01 -10.77
CA SER A 60 -10.36 18.63 -10.21
C SER A 60 -9.99 19.80 -9.29
N VAL A 61 -10.95 20.72 -9.10
CA VAL A 61 -10.79 21.83 -8.13
C VAL A 61 -10.58 21.30 -6.72
N GLU A 62 -11.27 20.21 -6.36
CA GLU A 62 -11.11 19.54 -5.08
C GLU A 62 -9.66 19.11 -4.84
N LYS A 63 -9.01 18.46 -5.81
CA LYS A 63 -7.60 18.05 -5.64
C LYS A 63 -6.65 19.23 -5.53
N ILE A 64 -6.91 20.31 -6.26
CA ILE A 64 -6.10 21.53 -6.17
C ILE A 64 -6.21 22.12 -4.75
N VAL A 65 -7.43 22.20 -4.20
CA VAL A 65 -7.68 22.70 -2.84
C VAL A 65 -7.10 21.76 -1.77
N LEU A 66 -7.22 20.44 -1.93
CA LEU A 66 -6.58 19.50 -1.01
C LEU A 66 -5.05 19.64 -1.05
N THR A 67 -4.48 19.78 -2.25
CA THR A 67 -3.03 19.96 -2.42
C THR A 67 -2.54 21.24 -1.73
N THR A 68 -3.26 22.37 -1.88
CA THR A 68 -2.90 23.60 -1.17
C THR A 68 -2.98 23.44 0.35
N LEU A 69 -4.01 22.77 0.87
CA LEU A 69 -4.17 22.54 2.30
C LEU A 69 -3.06 21.65 2.87
N GLU A 70 -2.72 20.57 2.18
CA GLU A 70 -1.65 19.66 2.59
C GLU A 70 -0.27 20.32 2.55
N ILE A 71 -0.01 21.17 1.55
CA ILE A 71 1.20 22.02 1.51
C ILE A 71 1.26 22.96 2.73
N ILE A 72 0.14 23.62 3.06
CA ILE A 72 0.08 24.50 4.24
C ILE A 72 0.31 23.69 5.51
N GLN A 73 -0.26 22.48 5.60
CA GLN A 73 -0.05 21.59 6.73
C GLN A 73 1.42 21.18 6.86
N ASP A 74 2.08 20.80 5.77
CA ASP A 74 3.51 20.43 5.75
C ASP A 74 4.39 21.60 6.22
N ARG A 75 4.02 22.86 5.92
CA ARG A 75 4.71 24.07 6.42
C ARG A 75 4.49 24.33 7.91
N VAL A 76 3.31 24.01 8.44
CA VAL A 76 2.98 24.22 9.86
C VAL A 76 3.55 23.09 10.72
N LEU A 77 3.55 21.86 10.22
CA LEU A 77 3.97 20.64 10.91
C LEU A 77 5.23 20.05 10.27
N GLU A 78 6.35 20.78 10.33
CA GLU A 78 7.61 20.39 9.66
C GLU A 78 8.07 18.96 9.99
N HIS A 79 7.87 18.50 11.23
CA HIS A 79 8.25 17.16 11.68
C HIS A 79 7.54 16.02 10.95
N SER A 80 6.41 16.30 10.32
CA SER A 80 5.53 15.35 9.61
C SER A 80 5.38 15.76 8.15
N SER A 81 6.25 16.65 7.67
CA SER A 81 6.22 17.12 6.29
C SER A 81 6.51 15.97 5.32
N ARG A 82 5.80 15.96 4.18
CA ARG A 82 6.06 14.98 3.13
C ARG A 82 7.34 15.35 2.39
N SER A 83 8.12 14.33 2.07
CA SER A 83 9.33 14.54 1.27
C SER A 83 8.99 14.93 -0.18
N SER A 84 9.93 15.58 -0.87
CA SER A 84 9.80 15.86 -2.31
C SER A 84 9.53 14.60 -3.14
N MET A 85 10.08 13.45 -2.73
CA MET A 85 9.81 12.18 -3.40
C MET A 85 8.33 11.79 -3.26
N MET A 86 7.71 12.01 -2.11
CA MET A 86 6.28 11.71 -1.91
C MET A 86 5.38 12.53 -2.84
N TRP A 87 5.72 13.80 -3.04
CA TRP A 87 5.01 14.69 -3.96
C TRP A 87 5.24 14.35 -5.44
N ASN A 88 6.42 13.84 -5.81
CA ASN A 88 6.78 13.63 -7.21
C ASN A 88 6.73 12.17 -7.68
N SER A 89 6.22 11.25 -6.86
CA SER A 89 6.10 9.85 -7.23
C SER A 89 4.77 9.25 -6.84
N LEU A 90 4.31 8.28 -7.65
CA LEU A 90 3.11 7.50 -7.38
C LEU A 90 3.14 6.93 -5.95
N PRO A 91 2.02 7.00 -5.20
CA PRO A 91 0.69 7.46 -5.61
C PRO A 91 0.48 8.99 -5.59
N GLY A 92 1.43 9.76 -5.06
CA GLY A 92 1.37 11.20 -4.86
C GLY A 92 1.19 11.59 -3.38
N GLY A 93 1.50 12.85 -3.05
CA GLY A 93 1.51 13.36 -1.68
C GLY A 93 0.15 13.34 -1.01
N LEU A 94 -0.95 13.50 -1.77
CA LEU A 94 -2.31 13.39 -1.22
C LEU A 94 -2.65 11.98 -0.72
N PHE A 95 -2.02 10.95 -1.29
CA PHE A 95 -2.26 9.55 -0.95
C PHE A 95 -1.18 8.97 -0.03
N ALA A 96 -0.02 9.64 0.07
CA ALA A 96 0.98 9.33 1.07
C ALA A 96 0.54 9.94 2.41
N LEU A 97 0.31 9.09 3.40
CA LEU A 97 -0.15 9.48 4.74
C LEU A 97 1.07 9.72 5.65
N PRO A 98 1.51 10.97 5.88
CA PRO A 98 2.68 11.24 6.70
C PRO A 98 2.47 10.88 8.17
N GLN A 99 1.21 10.78 8.64
CA GLN A 99 0.87 10.31 9.98
C GLN A 99 1.21 8.83 10.21
N TYR A 100 1.39 8.04 9.14
CA TYR A 100 1.81 6.65 9.26
C TYR A 100 3.32 6.55 9.50
N SER A 101 4.10 7.18 8.63
CA SER A 101 5.56 7.27 8.78
C SER A 101 6.12 8.42 7.97
N THR A 102 7.24 8.97 8.44
CA THR A 102 8.06 9.94 7.70
C THR A 102 9.14 9.26 6.85
N SER A 103 9.41 7.98 7.09
CA SER A 103 10.39 7.20 6.34
C SER A 103 9.77 6.64 5.05
N LEU A 104 10.38 6.97 3.92
CA LEU A 104 10.00 6.41 2.61
C LEU A 104 10.10 4.87 2.55
N ARG A 105 10.89 4.27 3.43
CA ARG A 105 11.10 2.81 3.48
C ARG A 105 9.93 2.04 4.06
N ASP A 106 9.00 2.72 4.72
CA ASP A 106 7.86 2.06 5.36
C ASP A 106 6.67 1.98 4.40
N PHE A 107 6.80 2.59 3.22
CA PHE A 107 5.76 2.62 2.19
C PHE A 107 6.11 1.66 1.03
N PRO A 108 5.33 0.58 0.83
CA PRO A 108 5.60 -0.42 -0.19
C PRO A 108 5.72 0.13 -1.63
N PHE A 109 4.98 1.20 -1.94
CA PHE A 109 4.99 1.82 -3.27
C PHE A 109 6.33 2.47 -3.65
N TYR A 110 7.22 2.73 -2.69
CA TYR A 110 8.56 3.27 -2.98
C TYR A 110 9.64 2.20 -3.13
N TYR A 111 9.35 0.92 -2.87
CA TYR A 111 10.36 -0.14 -2.84
C TYR A 111 11.09 -0.29 -4.17
N ALA A 112 10.36 -0.27 -5.28
CA ALA A 112 10.95 -0.38 -6.61
C ALA A 112 11.91 0.77 -6.94
N LYS A 113 11.58 2.00 -6.53
CA LYS A 113 12.45 3.18 -6.75
C LYS A 113 13.66 3.19 -5.82
N LEU A 114 13.52 2.68 -4.60
CA LEU A 114 14.58 2.61 -3.60
C LEU A 114 15.46 1.36 -3.73
N GLY A 115 15.09 0.40 -4.59
CA GLY A 115 15.78 -0.89 -4.70
C GLY A 115 15.63 -1.76 -3.45
N ILE A 116 14.60 -1.51 -2.63
CA ILE A 116 14.33 -2.25 -1.40
C ILE A 116 13.54 -3.51 -1.74
N LYS A 117 13.88 -4.62 -1.09
CA LYS A 117 13.11 -5.86 -1.18
C LYS A 117 12.28 -6.02 0.10
N PRO A 118 11.00 -6.43 -0.02
CA PRO A 118 10.14 -6.65 1.13
C PRO A 118 10.67 -7.78 2.02
N TYR A 119 10.37 -7.70 3.32
CA TYR A 119 10.75 -8.74 4.27
C TYR A 119 10.09 -10.09 3.91
N PRO A 120 10.82 -11.23 3.96
CA PRO A 120 10.33 -12.48 3.40
C PRO A 120 9.37 -13.25 4.30
N LYS A 121 8.83 -12.64 5.36
CA LYS A 121 7.86 -13.30 6.25
C LYS A 121 6.56 -12.52 6.32
N PHE A 122 5.48 -13.23 6.63
CA PHE A 122 4.15 -12.66 6.81
C PHE A 122 3.56 -13.05 8.17
N THR A 123 2.60 -12.25 8.62
CA THR A 123 1.71 -12.57 9.73
C THR A 123 0.36 -12.97 9.17
N ALA A 124 -0.15 -14.13 9.58
CA ALA A 124 -1.47 -14.58 9.19
C ALA A 124 -2.52 -14.05 10.17
N ILE A 125 -3.65 -13.58 9.66
CA ILE A 125 -4.82 -13.21 10.45
C ILE A 125 -5.95 -14.12 10.02
N ILE A 126 -6.44 -14.96 10.94
CA ILE A 126 -7.58 -15.84 10.71
C ILE A 126 -8.76 -15.27 11.49
N HIS A 127 -9.80 -14.85 10.79
CA HIS A 127 -11.03 -14.35 11.41
C HIS A 127 -11.98 -15.51 11.67
N VAL A 128 -12.25 -15.77 12.96
CA VAL A 128 -13.10 -16.86 13.44
C VAL A 128 -14.38 -16.30 14.02
N VAL A 129 -15.52 -16.75 13.50
CA VAL A 129 -16.87 -16.32 13.91
C VAL A 129 -17.70 -17.48 14.46
N THR A 130 -17.39 -18.70 14.05
CA THR A 130 -18.07 -19.90 14.55
C THR A 130 -17.30 -20.55 15.70
N PRO A 131 -18.01 -21.22 16.63
CA PRO A 131 -17.35 -21.87 17.74
C PRO A 131 -16.56 -23.10 17.29
N LEU A 132 -15.44 -23.34 17.97
CA LEU A 132 -14.61 -24.52 17.80
C LEU A 132 -15.24 -25.73 18.52
N VAL A 133 -15.86 -26.61 17.72
CA VAL A 133 -16.55 -27.84 18.17
C VAL A 133 -15.70 -29.08 17.90
N SER A 134 -14.89 -29.10 16.85
CA SER A 134 -14.08 -30.27 16.46
C SER A 134 -12.72 -29.89 15.87
N LEU A 135 -11.71 -30.72 16.14
CA LEU A 135 -10.38 -30.62 15.51
C LEU A 135 -10.43 -30.85 13.99
N SER A 136 -11.50 -31.45 13.46
CA SER A 136 -11.69 -31.67 12.03
C SER A 136 -12.21 -30.44 11.27
N GLN A 137 -12.55 -29.34 11.96
CA GLN A 137 -13.07 -28.12 11.34
C GLN A 137 -12.05 -27.48 10.38
N PRO A 138 -12.50 -26.81 9.31
CA PRO A 138 -11.63 -26.18 8.31
C PRO A 138 -10.59 -25.25 8.93
N VAL A 139 -10.99 -24.40 9.88
CA VAL A 139 -10.11 -23.46 10.58
C VAL A 139 -8.88 -24.12 11.23
N MET A 140 -9.03 -25.34 11.75
CA MET A 140 -7.93 -26.08 12.39
C MET A 140 -6.95 -26.62 11.36
N LYS A 141 -7.47 -27.11 10.22
CA LYS A 141 -6.64 -27.54 9.09
C LYS A 141 -5.93 -26.35 8.45
N LEU A 142 -6.62 -25.22 8.31
CA LEU A 142 -6.06 -23.98 7.80
C LEU A 142 -4.93 -23.47 8.69
N LEU A 143 -5.14 -23.42 10.01
CA LEU A 143 -4.12 -23.03 10.99
C LEU A 143 -2.86 -23.88 10.85
N VAL A 144 -2.99 -25.21 10.76
CA VAL A 144 -1.84 -26.13 10.58
C VAL A 144 -1.16 -25.89 9.22
N SER A 145 -1.94 -25.67 8.16
CA SER A 145 -1.43 -25.43 6.80
C SER A 145 -0.59 -24.15 6.73
N VAL A 146 -1.09 -23.07 7.32
CA VAL A 146 -0.42 -21.76 7.38
C VAL A 146 0.80 -21.82 8.30
N ALA A 147 0.68 -22.41 9.49
CA ALA A 147 1.77 -22.54 10.45
C ALA A 147 2.94 -23.38 9.93
N ARG A 148 2.70 -24.29 8.98
CA ARG A 148 3.72 -25.12 8.32
C ARG A 148 4.53 -24.33 7.28
N SER A 149 4.05 -23.18 6.81
CA SER A 149 4.79 -22.34 5.87
C SER A 149 6.12 -21.89 6.48
N GLN A 150 7.20 -21.99 5.72
CA GLN A 150 8.53 -21.51 6.11
C GLN A 150 8.60 -19.98 6.25
N TYR A 151 7.63 -19.27 5.67
CA TYR A 151 7.56 -17.82 5.66
C TYR A 151 6.58 -17.26 6.71
N CYS A 152 5.86 -18.11 7.44
CA CYS A 152 4.96 -17.65 8.49
C CYS A 152 5.79 -17.20 9.71
N ALA A 153 5.67 -15.92 10.09
CA ALA A 153 6.27 -15.41 11.32
C ALA A 153 5.39 -15.69 12.55
N GLN A 154 4.09 -15.48 12.41
CA GLN A 154 3.10 -15.58 13.47
C GLN A 154 1.71 -15.79 12.87
N VAL A 155 0.84 -16.45 13.62
CA VAL A 155 -0.59 -16.52 13.32
C VAL A 155 -1.36 -15.79 14.42
N ILE A 156 -2.23 -14.88 14.01
CA ILE A 156 -3.19 -14.17 14.87
C ILE A 156 -4.58 -14.72 14.58
N ILE A 157 -5.24 -15.20 15.62
CA ILE A 157 -6.62 -15.66 15.55
C ILE A 157 -7.49 -14.57 16.14
N LEU A 158 -8.30 -13.94 15.29
CA LEU A 158 -9.30 -12.98 15.72
C LEU A 158 -10.55 -13.74 16.11
N TRP A 159 -10.74 -13.89 17.41
CA TRP A 159 -11.89 -14.58 17.98
C TRP A 159 -13.07 -13.62 18.07
N ASN A 160 -13.96 -13.75 17.10
CA ASN A 160 -15.17 -12.97 16.97
C ASN A 160 -16.41 -13.87 17.11
N CYS A 161 -16.38 -14.75 18.12
CA CYS A 161 -17.45 -15.69 18.42
C CYS A 161 -18.09 -15.34 19.78
N ASP A 162 -19.39 -15.56 19.92
CA ASP A 162 -20.10 -15.36 21.19
C ASP A 162 -19.78 -16.36 22.29
N LYS A 163 -19.10 -17.45 21.94
CA LYS A 163 -18.67 -18.46 22.90
C LYS A 163 -17.28 -18.16 23.43
N ALA A 164 -17.04 -18.59 24.67
CA ALA A 164 -15.74 -18.47 25.32
C ALA A 164 -14.62 -19.14 24.52
N LEU A 165 -13.42 -18.57 24.62
CA LEU A 165 -12.22 -19.07 23.97
C LEU A 165 -11.96 -20.55 24.28
N PRO A 166 -11.59 -21.37 23.29
CA PRO A 166 -11.12 -22.71 23.56
C PRO A 166 -9.88 -22.74 24.45
N ALA A 167 -9.87 -23.69 25.39
CA ALA A 167 -8.71 -23.94 26.24
C ALA A 167 -7.46 -24.24 25.39
N LYS A 168 -6.29 -23.84 25.89
CA LYS A 168 -5.00 -23.92 25.16
C LYS A 168 -4.69 -25.29 24.56
N HIS A 169 -5.07 -26.38 25.24
CA HIS A 169 -4.84 -27.76 24.78
C HIS A 169 -5.66 -28.16 23.53
N ARG A 170 -6.73 -27.42 23.19
CA ARG A 170 -7.54 -27.69 22.00
C ARG A 170 -6.91 -27.16 20.72
N TRP A 171 -5.94 -26.25 20.82
CA TRP A 171 -5.22 -25.71 19.67
C TRP A 171 -4.14 -26.69 19.21
N PRO A 172 -3.91 -26.82 17.89
CA PRO A 172 -2.88 -27.72 17.38
C PRO A 172 -1.48 -27.22 17.78
N ALA A 173 -0.56 -28.15 18.00
CA ALA A 173 0.85 -27.82 18.14
C ALA A 173 1.36 -27.24 16.81
N THR A 174 1.91 -26.03 16.88
CA THR A 174 2.37 -25.25 15.73
C THR A 174 3.84 -24.89 15.89
N SER A 175 4.55 -24.76 14.77
CA SER A 175 5.97 -24.34 14.72
C SER A 175 6.16 -22.84 14.91
N VAL A 176 5.08 -22.06 14.80
CA VAL A 176 5.07 -20.60 14.89
C VAL A 176 4.17 -20.16 16.04
N PRO A 177 4.42 -18.98 16.64
CA PRO A 177 3.56 -18.46 17.69
C PRO A 177 2.13 -18.22 17.17
N VAL A 178 1.15 -18.68 17.94
CA VAL A 178 -0.28 -18.44 17.72
C VAL A 178 -0.79 -17.53 18.83
N VAL A 179 -1.22 -16.33 18.47
CA VAL A 179 -1.80 -15.34 19.38
C VAL A 179 -3.29 -15.29 19.13
N VAL A 180 -4.10 -15.33 20.18
CA VAL A 180 -5.55 -15.23 20.06
C VAL A 180 -6.00 -13.92 20.67
N ILE A 181 -6.68 -13.10 19.88
CA ILE A 181 -7.20 -11.79 20.28
C ILE A 181 -8.72 -11.88 20.27
N GLU A 182 -9.34 -11.61 21.42
CA GLU A 182 -10.79 -11.49 21.54
C GLU A 182 -11.17 -10.03 21.27
N GLY A 183 -11.95 -9.79 20.21
CA GLY A 183 -12.32 -8.44 19.82
C GLY A 183 -13.32 -7.83 20.80
N GLU A 184 -13.06 -6.59 21.26
CA GLU A 184 -13.97 -5.85 22.14
C GLU A 184 -15.35 -5.62 21.50
N ASN A 185 -15.36 -5.33 20.20
CA ASN A 185 -16.55 -5.19 19.38
C ASN A 185 -16.52 -6.23 18.26
N LYS A 186 -17.52 -7.12 18.28
CA LYS A 186 -17.66 -8.29 17.41
C LYS A 186 -18.05 -7.96 15.97
N VAL A 187 -17.30 -7.06 15.35
CA VAL A 187 -17.57 -6.52 14.01
C VAL A 187 -16.58 -7.11 13.02
N ILE A 188 -17.03 -7.31 11.77
CA ILE A 188 -16.21 -7.84 10.67
C ILE A 188 -14.96 -6.98 10.43
N ASN A 189 -15.06 -5.66 10.67
CA ASN A 189 -13.98 -4.71 10.44
C ASN A 189 -12.82 -4.81 11.43
N SER A 190 -12.98 -5.59 12.53
CA SER A 190 -11.90 -5.80 13.51
C SER A 190 -10.61 -6.32 12.85
N ARG A 191 -10.71 -7.10 11.77
CA ARG A 191 -9.53 -7.62 11.05
C ARG A 191 -8.67 -6.56 10.34
N PHE A 192 -9.18 -5.34 10.17
CA PHE A 192 -8.48 -4.24 9.49
C PHE A 192 -7.89 -3.22 10.47
N LEU A 193 -8.02 -3.45 11.78
CA LEU A 193 -7.40 -2.60 12.78
C LEU A 193 -5.88 -2.81 12.81
N PRO A 194 -5.09 -1.75 13.05
CA PRO A 194 -3.65 -1.89 13.21
C PRO A 194 -3.35 -2.55 14.55
N TYR A 195 -3.01 -3.84 14.53
CA TYR A 195 -2.59 -4.56 15.74
C TYR A 195 -1.09 -4.41 15.96
N ASP A 196 -0.68 -3.87 17.10
CA ASP A 196 0.74 -3.74 17.49
C ASP A 196 1.47 -5.08 17.54
N THR A 197 0.74 -6.18 17.63
CA THR A 197 1.27 -7.55 17.62
C THR A 197 1.66 -8.04 16.23
N ILE A 198 1.52 -7.24 15.16
CA ILE A 198 1.92 -7.60 13.79
C ILE A 198 3.32 -7.05 13.52
N PRO A 199 4.37 -7.90 13.53
CA PRO A 199 5.75 -7.45 13.32
C PRO A 199 6.16 -7.39 11.84
N THR A 200 5.30 -7.82 10.91
CA THR A 200 5.65 -8.01 9.50
C THR A 200 4.93 -7.05 8.58
N GLU A 201 5.58 -6.65 7.48
CA GLU A 201 4.99 -5.85 6.41
C GLU A 201 3.87 -6.58 5.64
N ALA A 202 4.03 -7.90 5.44
CA ALA A 202 3.03 -8.72 4.76
C ALA A 202 2.00 -9.27 5.74
N VAL A 203 0.72 -9.09 5.43
CA VAL A 203 -0.41 -9.63 6.21
C VAL A 203 -1.25 -10.55 5.34
N LEU A 204 -1.37 -11.81 5.73
CA LEU A 204 -2.24 -12.79 5.07
C LEU A 204 -3.58 -12.86 5.82
N SER A 205 -4.61 -12.22 5.29
CA SER A 205 -5.94 -12.21 5.90
C SER A 205 -6.80 -13.34 5.36
N LEU A 206 -7.36 -14.18 6.24
CA LEU A 206 -8.10 -15.39 5.89
C LEU A 206 -9.40 -15.51 6.68
N ASP A 207 -10.40 -16.13 6.06
CA ASP A 207 -11.66 -16.52 6.71
C ASP A 207 -11.53 -17.94 7.28
N GLU A 208 -12.32 -18.28 8.31
CA GLU A 208 -12.27 -19.58 8.99
C GLU A 208 -12.60 -20.80 8.12
N ASP A 209 -13.32 -20.60 7.02
CA ASP A 209 -13.73 -21.63 6.06
C ASP A 209 -12.80 -21.73 4.86
N THR A 210 -11.77 -20.88 4.80
CA THR A 210 -10.80 -20.87 3.71
C THR A 210 -9.99 -22.18 3.72
N VAL A 211 -9.90 -22.82 2.55
CA VAL A 211 -9.09 -24.03 2.36
C VAL A 211 -7.89 -23.67 1.48
N LEU A 212 -6.72 -23.58 2.10
CA LEU A 212 -5.45 -23.32 1.42
C LEU A 212 -4.40 -24.33 1.88
N SER A 213 -3.62 -24.83 0.92
CA SER A 213 -2.43 -25.65 1.16
C SER A 213 -1.21 -24.78 1.51
N THR A 214 -0.21 -25.37 2.18
CA THR A 214 1.04 -24.67 2.53
C THR A 214 1.75 -24.14 1.26
N THR A 215 1.70 -24.88 0.16
CA THR A 215 2.30 -24.48 -1.12
C THR A 215 1.60 -23.27 -1.74
N GLU A 216 0.28 -23.17 -1.59
CA GLU A 216 -0.47 -21.99 -2.03
C GLU A 216 -0.09 -20.78 -1.19
N VAL A 217 -0.05 -20.93 0.14
CA VAL A 217 0.37 -19.85 1.05
C VAL A 217 1.77 -19.32 0.70
N ASP A 218 2.74 -20.22 0.46
CA ASP A 218 4.10 -19.85 0.06
C ASP A 218 4.15 -19.14 -1.30
N PHE A 219 3.36 -19.62 -2.26
CA PHE A 219 3.26 -19.01 -3.58
C PHE A 219 2.64 -17.61 -3.51
N ALA A 220 1.57 -17.42 -2.73
CA ALA A 220 0.91 -16.12 -2.57
C ALA A 220 1.88 -15.06 -2.04
N LEU A 221 2.71 -15.40 -1.04
CA LEU A 221 3.75 -14.48 -0.57
C LEU A 221 4.77 -14.15 -1.66
N THR A 222 5.24 -15.15 -2.41
CA THR A 222 6.23 -14.95 -3.48
C THR A 222 5.69 -13.97 -4.54
N VAL A 223 4.41 -14.09 -4.89
CA VAL A 223 3.73 -13.15 -5.80
C VAL A 223 3.63 -11.76 -5.17
N TRP A 224 3.22 -11.66 -3.90
CA TRP A 224 3.14 -10.37 -3.20
C TRP A 224 4.50 -9.66 -3.11
N GLN A 225 5.60 -10.37 -2.91
CA GLN A 225 6.94 -9.78 -2.89
C GLN A 225 7.33 -9.11 -4.21
N SER A 226 6.73 -9.54 -5.33
CA SER A 226 6.93 -8.92 -6.64
C SER A 226 6.07 -7.66 -6.83
N PHE A 227 4.98 -7.52 -6.05
CA PHE A 227 4.00 -6.43 -6.12
C PHE A 227 3.55 -6.00 -4.71
N PRO A 228 4.45 -5.50 -3.85
CA PRO A 228 4.17 -5.28 -2.44
C PRO A 228 3.17 -4.12 -2.19
N ASP A 229 2.94 -3.29 -3.20
CA ASP A 229 1.96 -2.21 -3.25
C ASP A 229 0.53 -2.68 -3.62
N ARG A 230 0.33 -3.99 -3.85
CA ARG A 230 -0.96 -4.54 -4.31
C ARG A 230 -1.51 -5.62 -3.40
N ILE A 231 -2.84 -5.78 -3.45
CA ILE A 231 -3.52 -6.92 -2.83
C ILE A 231 -3.34 -8.14 -3.75
N VAL A 232 -2.82 -9.23 -3.19
CA VAL A 232 -2.68 -10.52 -3.87
C VAL A 232 -3.60 -11.52 -3.19
N GLY A 233 -4.40 -12.23 -3.97
CA GLY A 233 -5.34 -13.23 -3.46
C GLY A 233 -5.86 -14.14 -4.55
N TYR A 234 -6.49 -15.24 -4.14
CA TYR A 234 -7.07 -16.23 -5.05
C TYR A 234 -8.45 -15.85 -5.57
N PRO A 235 -9.38 -15.36 -4.74
CA PRO A 235 -10.71 -15.01 -5.23
C PRO A 235 -10.68 -13.68 -5.97
N ALA A 236 -10.94 -13.70 -7.27
CA ALA A 236 -11.22 -12.50 -8.03
C ALA A 236 -12.72 -12.15 -7.95
N ARG A 237 -13.01 -10.86 -7.81
CA ARG A 237 -14.35 -10.28 -7.92
C ARG A 237 -14.29 -9.08 -8.85
N SER A 238 -15.36 -8.84 -9.60
CA SER A 238 -15.50 -7.69 -10.50
C SER A 238 -16.84 -7.02 -10.26
N HIS A 239 -16.87 -5.72 -10.53
CA HIS A 239 -18.09 -4.92 -10.51
C HIS A 239 -18.29 -4.31 -11.89
N PHE A 240 -19.52 -4.31 -12.39
CA PHE A 240 -19.87 -3.72 -13.68
C PHE A 240 -20.97 -2.70 -13.47
N TRP A 241 -20.84 -1.55 -14.13
CA TRP A 241 -21.90 -0.55 -14.19
C TRP A 241 -22.84 -0.91 -15.34
N ASP A 242 -24.10 -1.19 -15.03
CA ASP A 242 -25.16 -1.37 -16.02
C ASP A 242 -26.02 -0.12 -16.02
N SER A 243 -25.91 0.69 -17.08
CA SER A 243 -26.64 1.94 -17.23
C SER A 243 -28.13 1.77 -17.57
N ASN A 244 -28.61 0.54 -17.77
CA ASN A 244 -30.00 0.24 -18.09
C ASN A 244 -30.85 -0.19 -16.88
N LYS A 245 -30.31 -0.06 -15.66
CA LYS A 245 -31.02 -0.23 -14.38
C LYS A 245 -30.81 1.01 -13.51
#